data_AF-A0A378UT51-F1
#
_entry.id   AF-A0A378UT51-F1
#
_cell.length_a   1.000
_cell.length_b   1.000
_cell.length_c   1.000
_cell.angle_alpha   90.00
_cell.angle_beta   90.00
_cell.angle_gamma   90.00
#
_symmetry.space_group_name_H-M   'P 1'
#
loop_
_entity.id
_entity.type
_entity.pdbx_description
1 polymer ?
#
loop_
_entity_poly.entity_id
_entity_poly.type
_entity_poly.pdbx_seq_one_letter_code
_entity_poly.pdbx_strand_id
1 'polypeptide(L)'
;MRRDHTTTIDPVVAAAMSHYQLETLHPFRDGNGRLGRLLIILHLHAAHVLTEPTLTVSPWFEARRTEYYDRLLAVSTDGAWDDFVRFFAVGLRESANSTRRQMLELVTVQGELKEVIRASALRADSAHALVDFAVAHSSFTVRNVEAALDVSYGRANKLIGQLTDLGVLDVVDADAYKRRFFAPRVLNVLTAGGAS
;
A
#
# COMPACT_ATOMS: atom_id res chain seq x y z
N MET A 1 -46.36 -2.62 -3.32
CA MET A 1 -45.78 -3.85 -3.91
C MET A 1 -44.30 -3.91 -3.56
N ARG A 2 -43.97 -4.08 -2.27
CA ARG A 2 -42.61 -4.40 -1.79
C ARG A 2 -42.56 -5.92 -1.72
N ARG A 3 -41.77 -6.55 -2.59
CA ARG A 3 -41.40 -7.97 -2.46
C ARG A 3 -39.92 -8.00 -2.05
N ASP A 4 -39.64 -8.84 -1.06
CA ASP A 4 -38.33 -9.07 -0.46
C ASP A 4 -37.25 -9.40 -1.50
N HIS A 5 -36.12 -8.69 -1.39
CA HIS A 5 -34.81 -9.10 -1.90
C HIS A 5 -33.80 -9.11 -0.75
N THR A 6 -34.19 -9.68 0.38
CA THR A 6 -33.36 -9.81 1.60
C THR A 6 -32.33 -10.93 1.43
N THR A 7 -31.62 -10.94 0.31
CA THR A 7 -30.36 -11.66 0.16
C THR A 7 -29.30 -10.58 0.11
N THR A 8 -28.57 -10.41 1.22
CA THR A 8 -27.43 -9.51 1.26
C THR A 8 -26.47 -9.93 0.15
N ILE A 9 -26.35 -9.13 -0.92
CA ILE A 9 -25.39 -9.39 -1.99
C ILE A 9 -24.01 -9.36 -1.35
N ASP A 10 -23.19 -10.37 -1.63
CA ASP A 10 -21.82 -10.42 -1.11
C ASP A 10 -21.08 -9.12 -1.51
N PRO A 11 -20.40 -8.44 -0.56
CA PRO A 11 -19.75 -7.15 -0.83
C PRO A 11 -18.73 -7.20 -1.98
N VAL A 12 -18.08 -8.34 -2.23
CA VAL A 12 -17.17 -8.50 -3.38
C VAL A 12 -17.93 -8.50 -4.69
N VAL A 13 -19.08 -9.17 -4.73
CA VAL A 13 -19.96 -9.19 -5.91
C VAL A 13 -20.53 -7.79 -6.16
N ALA A 14 -21.00 -7.11 -5.11
CA ALA A 14 -21.49 -5.74 -5.20
C ALA A 14 -20.39 -4.77 -5.68
N ALA A 15 -19.16 -4.90 -5.19
CA ALA A 15 -18.02 -4.11 -5.65
C ALA A 15 -17.69 -4.39 -7.13
N ALA A 16 -17.71 -5.65 -7.56
CA ALA A 16 -17.46 -6.03 -8.96
C ALA A 16 -18.49 -5.39 -9.90
N MET A 17 -19.78 -5.55 -9.58
CA MET A 17 -20.87 -4.97 -10.39
C MET A 17 -20.82 -3.44 -10.42
N SER A 18 -20.53 -2.79 -9.29
CA SER A 18 -20.39 -1.34 -9.20
C SER A 18 -19.19 -0.84 -10.04
N HIS A 19 -18.08 -1.56 -9.99
CA HIS A 19 -16.89 -1.25 -10.79
C HIS A 19 -17.17 -1.36 -12.29
N TYR A 20 -17.78 -2.46 -12.75
CA TYR A 20 -18.24 -2.59 -14.14
C TYR A 20 -19.14 -1.43 -14.57
N GLN A 21 -20.12 -1.07 -13.73
CA GLN A 21 -21.06 0.00 -14.07
C GLN A 21 -20.36 1.36 -14.26
N LEU A 22 -19.35 1.66 -13.44
CA LEU A 22 -18.60 2.90 -13.59
C LEU A 22 -17.75 2.91 -14.88
N GLU A 23 -17.05 1.81 -15.15
CA GLU A 23 -16.18 1.68 -16.32
C GLU A 23 -16.97 1.79 -17.62
N THR A 24 -18.19 1.23 -17.66
CA THR A 24 -19.10 1.29 -18.81
C THR A 24 -19.79 2.63 -18.98
N LEU A 25 -20.18 3.30 -17.90
CA LEU A 25 -20.75 4.65 -17.98
C LEU A 25 -19.72 5.69 -18.46
N HIS A 26 -18.45 5.47 -18.13
CA HIS A 26 -17.32 6.32 -18.50
C HIS A 26 -17.59 7.83 -18.32
N PRO A 27 -17.99 8.29 -17.10
CA PRO A 27 -18.58 9.62 -16.91
C PRO A 27 -17.60 10.78 -17.07
N PHE A 28 -16.29 10.56 -17.02
CA PHE A 28 -15.26 11.60 -17.12
C PHE A 28 -14.48 11.52 -18.43
N ARG A 29 -13.79 12.62 -18.78
CA ARG A 29 -12.94 12.69 -19.98
C ARG A 29 -11.64 11.88 -19.88
N ASP A 30 -11.09 11.77 -18.67
CA ASP A 30 -9.91 10.93 -18.34
C ASP A 30 -10.01 10.47 -16.87
N GLY A 31 -9.27 9.43 -16.52
CA GLY A 31 -9.12 8.97 -15.15
C GLY A 31 -10.19 8.00 -14.65
N ASN A 32 -11.13 7.59 -15.52
CA ASN A 32 -12.19 6.63 -15.17
C ASN A 32 -11.62 5.34 -14.56
N GLY A 33 -10.58 4.74 -15.18
CA GLY A 33 -9.94 3.53 -14.65
C GLY A 33 -9.28 3.70 -13.28
N ARG A 34 -8.69 4.88 -13.01
CA ARG A 34 -8.09 5.20 -11.69
C ARG A 34 -9.19 5.35 -10.63
N LEU A 35 -10.26 6.06 -10.98
CA LEU A 35 -11.41 6.24 -10.10
C LEU A 35 -12.15 4.93 -9.84
N GLY A 36 -12.32 4.10 -10.87
CA GLY A 36 -12.93 2.78 -10.77
C GLY A 36 -12.20 1.89 -9.78
N ARG A 37 -10.88 1.82 -9.88
CA ARG A 37 -10.05 1.04 -8.94
C ARG A 37 -10.08 1.62 -7.52
N LEU A 38 -10.09 2.94 -7.37
CA LEU A 38 -10.25 3.59 -6.05
C LEU A 38 -11.60 3.23 -5.41
N LEU A 39 -12.68 3.24 -6.19
CA LEU A 39 -14.02 2.95 -5.69
C LEU A 39 -14.19 1.49 -5.25
N ILE A 40 -13.42 0.54 -5.82
CA ILE A 40 -13.36 -0.83 -5.28
C ILE A 40 -12.93 -0.80 -3.81
N ILE A 41 -11.85 -0.09 -3.49
CA ILE A 41 -11.30 -0.03 -2.13
C ILE A 41 -12.28 0.68 -1.18
N LEU A 42 -12.83 1.81 -1.62
CA LEU A 42 -13.81 2.56 -0.83
C LEU A 42 -15.09 1.77 -0.58
N HIS A 43 -15.57 0.99 -1.56
CA HIS A 43 -16.73 0.13 -1.39
C HIS A 43 -16.48 -0.95 -0.34
N LEU A 44 -15.35 -1.66 -0.42
CA LEU A 44 -15.00 -2.72 0.53
C LEU A 44 -14.77 -2.17 1.94
N HIS A 45 -14.21 -0.96 2.07
CA HIS A 45 -14.07 -0.28 3.35
C HIS A 45 -15.43 0.15 3.93
N ALA A 46 -16.31 0.74 3.12
CA ALA A 46 -17.66 1.12 3.53
C ALA A 46 -18.53 -0.09 3.91
N ALA A 47 -18.29 -1.24 3.29
CA ALA A 47 -18.93 -2.52 3.61
C ALA A 47 -18.27 -3.26 4.80
N HIS A 48 -17.28 -2.67 5.46
CA HIS A 48 -16.53 -3.26 6.58
C HIS A 48 -15.81 -4.58 6.27
N VAL A 49 -15.55 -4.87 4.99
CA VAL A 49 -14.65 -5.96 4.58
C VAL A 49 -13.20 -5.59 4.85
N LEU A 50 -12.87 -4.32 4.64
CA LEU A 50 -11.57 -3.74 5.00
C LEU A 50 -11.75 -2.82 6.21
N THR A 51 -10.88 -2.96 7.21
CA THR A 51 -10.79 -2.01 8.34
C THR A 51 -10.04 -0.73 7.97
N GLU A 52 -9.14 -0.82 6.99
CA GLU A 52 -8.35 0.29 6.45
C GLU A 52 -8.16 0.11 4.93
N PRO A 53 -8.03 1.19 4.15
CA PRO A 53 -7.93 1.13 2.68
C PRO A 53 -6.52 0.73 2.20
N THR A 54 -5.97 -0.39 2.69
CA THR A 54 -4.58 -0.82 2.48
C THR A 54 -4.38 -1.71 1.25
N LEU A 55 -5.46 -2.10 0.57
CA LEU A 55 -5.42 -3.05 -0.53
C LEU A 55 -5.03 -2.37 -1.85
N THR A 56 -4.03 -2.94 -2.54
CA THR A 56 -3.54 -2.42 -3.83
C THR A 56 -3.96 -3.35 -4.97
N VAL A 57 -5.04 -2.99 -5.68
CA VAL A 57 -5.61 -3.83 -6.76
C VAL A 57 -4.98 -3.62 -8.13
N SER A 58 -4.45 -2.41 -8.39
CA SER A 58 -3.98 -2.02 -9.72
C SER A 58 -2.94 -2.96 -10.35
N PRO A 59 -1.89 -3.45 -9.64
CA PRO A 59 -0.89 -4.33 -10.25
C PRO A 59 -1.49 -5.59 -10.86
N TRP A 60 -2.48 -6.19 -10.20
CA TRP A 60 -3.10 -7.43 -10.69
C TRP A 60 -3.90 -7.20 -11.97
N PHE A 61 -4.69 -6.12 -12.02
CA PHE A 61 -5.48 -5.75 -13.20
C PHE A 61 -4.61 -5.27 -14.35
N GLU A 62 -3.55 -4.52 -14.07
CA GLU A 62 -2.66 -3.98 -15.10
C GLU A 62 -1.85 -5.09 -15.79
N ALA A 63 -1.33 -6.05 -15.01
CA ALA A 63 -0.67 -7.24 -15.55
C ALA A 63 -1.60 -8.11 -16.42
N ARG A 64 -2.92 -7.94 -16.29
CA ARG A 64 -3.97 -8.69 -17.00
C ARG A 64 -4.87 -7.77 -17.82
N ARG A 65 -4.34 -6.64 -18.28
CA ARG A 65 -5.13 -5.56 -18.90
C ARG A 65 -6.01 -6.05 -20.06
N THR A 66 -5.47 -6.90 -20.94
CA THR A 66 -6.23 -7.46 -22.07
C THR A 66 -7.40 -8.32 -21.57
N GLU A 67 -7.13 -9.31 -20.71
CA GLU A 67 -8.16 -10.17 -20.14
C GLU A 67 -9.23 -9.35 -19.39
N TYR A 68 -8.81 -8.35 -18.62
CA TYR A 68 -9.73 -7.45 -17.91
C TYR A 68 -10.71 -6.77 -18.87
N TYR A 69 -10.23 -6.19 -19.98
CA TYR A 69 -11.10 -5.56 -20.97
C TYR A 69 -11.99 -6.57 -21.71
N ASP A 70 -11.46 -7.74 -22.04
CA ASP A 70 -12.25 -8.80 -22.69
C ASP A 70 -13.40 -9.26 -21.78
N ARG A 71 -13.15 -9.39 -20.47
CA ARG A 71 -14.18 -9.74 -19.48
C ARG A 71 -15.22 -8.64 -19.31
N LEU A 72 -14.83 -7.37 -19.31
CA LEU A 72 -15.79 -6.26 -19.31
C LEU A 72 -16.67 -6.28 -20.56
N LEU A 73 -16.06 -6.47 -21.73
CA LEU A 73 -16.79 -6.54 -23.00
C LEU A 73 -17.79 -7.71 -23.02
N ALA A 74 -17.37 -8.89 -22.56
CA ALA A 74 -18.22 -10.08 -22.50
C ALA A 74 -19.45 -9.90 -21.59
N VAL A 75 -19.34 -9.09 -20.52
CA VAL A 75 -20.52 -8.71 -19.72
C VAL A 75 -21.48 -7.84 -20.55
N SER A 76 -20.96 -6.89 -21.32
CA SER A 76 -21.77 -6.01 -22.17
C SER A 76 -22.42 -6.72 -23.35
N THR A 77 -21.75 -7.68 -23.96
CA THR A 77 -22.22 -8.38 -25.18
C THR A 77 -23.05 -9.61 -24.86
N ASP A 78 -22.61 -10.41 -23.88
CA ASP A 78 -23.13 -11.77 -23.66
C ASP A 78 -23.70 -11.95 -22.25
N GLY A 79 -23.65 -10.92 -21.39
CA GLY A 79 -24.11 -11.01 -20.01
C GLY A 79 -23.26 -11.94 -19.15
N ALA A 80 -21.98 -12.11 -19.47
CA ALA A 80 -21.04 -13.04 -18.84
C ALA A 80 -20.59 -12.61 -17.41
N TRP A 81 -21.56 -12.37 -16.52
CA TRP A 81 -21.34 -11.89 -15.16
C TRP A 81 -20.53 -12.84 -14.29
N ASP A 82 -20.81 -14.14 -14.34
CA ASP A 82 -20.14 -15.14 -13.50
C ASP A 82 -18.63 -15.15 -13.74
N ASP A 83 -18.23 -15.03 -15.00
CA ASP A 83 -16.82 -15.00 -15.42
C ASP A 83 -16.12 -13.72 -14.97
N PHE A 84 -16.77 -12.56 -15.13
CA PHE A 84 -16.23 -11.28 -14.70
C PHE A 84 -16.12 -11.21 -13.17
N VAL A 85 -17.15 -11.61 -12.43
CA VAL A 85 -17.14 -11.63 -10.96
C VAL A 85 -16.08 -12.60 -10.44
N ARG A 86 -15.91 -13.77 -11.07
CA ARG A 86 -14.84 -14.71 -10.74
C ARG A 86 -13.45 -14.11 -10.96
N PHE A 87 -13.22 -13.50 -12.12
CA PHE A 87 -11.97 -12.81 -12.44
C PHE A 87 -11.68 -11.73 -11.39
N PHE A 88 -12.66 -10.87 -11.11
CA PHE A 88 -12.55 -9.79 -10.13
C PHE A 88 -12.24 -10.31 -8.72
N ALA A 89 -12.95 -11.35 -8.26
CA ALA A 89 -12.73 -11.94 -6.94
C ALA A 89 -11.35 -12.59 -6.80
N VAL A 90 -10.85 -13.24 -7.86
CA VAL A 90 -9.46 -13.72 -7.91
C VAL A 90 -8.50 -12.56 -7.79
N GLY A 91 -8.75 -11.45 -8.48
CA GLY A 91 -7.92 -10.25 -8.38
C GLY A 91 -7.84 -9.68 -6.98
N LEU A 92 -8.99 -9.53 -6.31
CA LEU A 92 -9.01 -9.10 -4.91
C LEU A 92 -8.23 -10.04 -4.00
N ARG A 93 -8.39 -11.35 -4.17
CA ARG A 93 -7.66 -12.35 -3.37
C ARG A 93 -6.16 -12.24 -3.57
N GLU A 94 -5.69 -12.16 -4.82
CA GLU A 94 -4.25 -12.05 -5.11
C GLU A 94 -3.67 -10.74 -4.61
N SER A 95 -4.40 -9.63 -4.74
CA SER A 95 -4.03 -8.34 -4.17
C SER A 95 -3.94 -8.40 -2.64
N ALA A 96 -4.91 -9.03 -1.97
CA ALA A 96 -4.90 -9.18 -0.51
C ALA A 96 -3.73 -10.03 -0.04
N ASN A 97 -3.44 -11.13 -0.75
CA ASN A 97 -2.27 -11.96 -0.48
C ASN A 97 -0.97 -11.19 -0.69
N SER A 98 -0.88 -10.36 -1.72
CA SER A 98 0.30 -9.52 -1.99
C SER A 98 0.52 -8.48 -0.90
N THR A 99 -0.52 -7.71 -0.56
CA THR A 99 -0.49 -6.73 0.55
C THR A 99 -0.09 -7.42 1.86
N ARG A 100 -0.66 -8.60 2.17
CA ARG A 100 -0.30 -9.36 3.37
C ARG A 100 1.17 -9.76 3.40
N ARG A 101 1.71 -10.27 2.29
CA ARG A 101 3.13 -10.65 2.20
C ARG A 101 4.03 -9.44 2.47
N GLN A 102 3.74 -8.32 1.81
CA GLN A 102 4.49 -7.08 1.97
C GLN A 102 4.46 -6.57 3.43
N MET A 103 3.29 -6.60 4.08
CA MET A 103 3.16 -6.21 5.49
C MET A 103 3.98 -7.10 6.43
N LEU A 104 3.96 -8.43 6.23
CA LEU A 104 4.76 -9.37 7.05
C LEU A 104 6.26 -9.18 6.82
N GLU A 105 6.66 -8.87 5.59
CA GLU A 105 8.06 -8.58 5.26
C GLU A 105 8.53 -7.26 5.91
N LEU A 106 7.68 -6.22 5.94
CA LEU A 106 7.96 -4.98 6.66
C LEU A 106 8.16 -5.22 8.17
N VAL A 107 7.31 -6.05 8.79
CA VAL A 107 7.46 -6.43 10.22
C VAL A 107 8.78 -7.17 10.45
N THR A 108 9.14 -8.06 9.53
CA THR A 108 10.41 -8.82 9.60
C THR A 108 11.61 -7.87 9.53
N VAL A 109 11.64 -7.00 8.52
CA VAL A 109 12.71 -5.99 8.35
C VAL A 109 12.78 -5.06 9.55
N GLN A 110 11.65 -4.58 10.08
CA GLN A 110 11.63 -3.75 11.28
C GLN A 110 12.27 -4.47 12.47
N GLY A 111 11.96 -5.75 12.70
CA GLY A 111 12.56 -6.56 13.74
C GLY A 111 14.08 -6.67 13.59
N GLU A 112 14.56 -6.98 12.39
CA GLU A 112 15.99 -7.10 12.10
C GLU A 112 16.75 -5.77 12.28
N LEU A 113 16.17 -4.65 11.85
CA LEU A 113 16.76 -3.32 12.08
C LEU A 113 16.85 -3.00 13.58
N LYS A 114 15.88 -3.45 14.38
CA LYS A 114 15.96 -3.33 15.84
C LYS A 114 17.05 -4.24 16.43
N GLU A 115 17.27 -5.45 15.89
CA GLU A 115 18.39 -6.29 16.34
C GLU A 115 19.76 -5.67 16.05
N VAL A 116 19.93 -5.01 14.89
CA VAL A 116 21.16 -4.24 14.58
C VAL A 116 21.44 -3.19 15.66
N ILE A 117 20.40 -2.47 16.11
CA ILE A 117 20.53 -1.49 17.21
C ILE A 117 20.93 -2.17 18.51
N ARG A 118 20.30 -3.30 18.88
CA ARG A 118 20.60 -4.02 20.12
C ARG A 118 22.03 -4.56 20.17
N ALA A 119 22.58 -4.93 19.01
CA ALA A 119 23.97 -5.38 18.89
C ALA A 119 24.99 -4.22 18.88
N SER A 120 24.51 -2.96 18.80
CA SER A 120 25.37 -1.76 18.78
C SER A 120 25.57 -1.16 20.17
N ALA A 121 26.51 -0.21 20.28
CA ALA A 121 26.72 0.57 21.51
C ALA A 121 25.71 1.72 21.72
N LEU A 122 24.70 1.85 20.85
CA LEU A 122 23.72 2.93 20.92
C LEU A 122 22.71 2.73 22.06
N ARG A 123 22.20 3.84 22.60
CA ARG A 123 21.06 3.80 23.51
C ARG A 123 19.82 3.34 22.75
N ALA A 124 19.27 2.20 23.18
CA ALA A 124 18.18 1.50 22.49
C ALA A 124 16.92 2.34 22.27
N ASP A 125 16.44 3.10 23.27
CA ASP A 125 15.12 3.75 23.23
C ASP A 125 14.93 4.68 22.02
N SER A 126 15.79 5.68 21.85
CA SER A 126 15.66 6.66 20.77
C SER A 126 16.01 6.08 19.41
N ALA A 127 16.93 5.11 19.36
CA ALA A 127 17.29 4.43 18.12
C ALA A 127 16.15 3.55 17.61
N HIS A 128 15.48 2.80 18.50
CA HIS A 128 14.30 2.02 18.15
C HIS A 128 13.13 2.91 17.70
N ALA A 129 12.91 4.03 18.39
CA ALA A 129 11.90 5.00 17.97
C ALA A 129 12.17 5.58 16.57
N LEU A 130 13.45 5.83 16.23
CA LEU A 130 13.82 6.28 14.89
C LEU A 130 13.62 5.18 13.83
N VAL A 131 13.85 3.91 14.16
CA VAL A 131 13.51 2.79 13.26
C VAL A 131 12.01 2.71 13.03
N ASP A 132 11.20 2.80 14.09
CA ASP A 132 9.73 2.79 13.96
C ASP A 132 9.25 3.96 13.11
N PHE A 133 9.83 5.14 13.31
CA PHE A 133 9.57 6.30 12.48
C PHE A 133 9.96 6.08 11.02
N ALA A 134 11.12 5.46 10.75
CA ALA A 134 11.60 5.20 9.40
C ALA A 134 10.80 4.11 8.66
N VAL A 135 10.20 3.16 9.39
CA VAL A 135 9.27 2.17 8.81
C VAL A 135 7.95 2.84 8.40
N ALA A 136 7.47 3.80 9.21
CA ALA A 136 6.24 4.53 8.93
C ALA A 136 6.39 5.62 7.84
N HIS A 137 7.63 6.07 7.56
CA HIS A 137 7.91 7.17 6.63
C HIS A 137 8.95 6.76 5.60
N SER A 138 8.53 6.60 4.33
CA SER A 138 9.41 6.19 3.22
C SER A 138 10.59 7.13 2.98
N SER A 139 10.49 8.40 3.36
CA SER A 139 11.62 9.31 3.48
C SER A 139 11.30 10.48 4.40
N PHE A 140 12.32 11.04 5.05
CA PHE A 140 12.15 12.08 6.07
C PHE A 140 13.37 12.99 6.17
N THR A 141 13.20 14.14 6.81
CA THR A 141 14.28 15.09 7.13
C THR A 141 14.62 15.05 8.62
N VAL A 142 15.75 15.64 9.01
CA VAL A 142 16.12 15.80 10.42
C VAL A 142 15.03 16.50 11.24
N ARG A 143 14.35 17.51 10.67
CA ARG A 143 13.24 18.22 11.35
C ARG A 143 12.02 17.34 11.57
N ASN A 144 11.77 16.37 10.70
CA ASN A 144 10.67 15.42 10.92
C ASN A 144 10.98 14.53 12.13
N VAL A 145 12.24 14.09 12.27
CA VAL A 145 12.69 13.30 13.42
C VAL A 145 12.70 14.12 14.71
N GLU A 146 13.16 15.38 14.64
CA GLU A 146 13.12 16.35 15.74
C GLU A 146 11.71 16.45 16.34
N ALA A 147 10.71 16.70 15.49
CA ALA A 147 9.32 16.82 15.90
C ALA A 147 8.71 15.49 16.36
N ALA A 148 9.02 14.38 15.69
CA ALA A 148 8.42 13.09 15.98
C ALA A 148 8.95 12.43 17.27
N LEU A 149 10.24 12.63 17.57
CA LEU A 149 10.89 12.03 18.75
C LEU A 149 11.01 12.99 19.93
N ASP A 150 10.56 14.24 19.78
CA ASP A 150 10.66 15.31 20.79
C ASP A 150 12.10 15.48 21.34
N VAL A 151 13.05 15.64 20.41
CA VAL A 151 14.47 15.83 20.71
C VAL A 151 14.98 17.07 20.01
N SER A 152 16.11 17.64 20.45
CA SER A 152 16.73 18.76 19.73
C SER A 152 17.21 18.35 18.33
N TYR A 153 17.21 19.30 17.39
CA TYR A 153 17.77 19.10 16.04
C TYR A 153 19.16 18.46 16.05
N GLY A 154 20.06 18.90 16.93
CA GLY A 154 21.41 18.36 17.06
C GLY A 154 21.42 16.89 17.49
N ARG A 155 20.53 16.50 18.41
CA ARG A 155 20.37 15.11 18.84
C ARG A 155 19.75 14.25 17.74
N ALA A 156 18.74 14.75 17.03
CA ALA A 156 18.16 14.07 15.87
C ALA A 156 19.19 13.84 14.77
N ASN A 157 19.96 14.87 14.40
CA ASN A 157 21.00 14.79 13.37
C ASN A 157 22.11 13.80 13.75
N LYS A 158 22.55 13.80 15.02
CA LYS A 158 23.52 12.83 15.52
C LYS A 158 22.98 11.40 15.44
N LEU A 159 21.74 11.18 15.88
CA LEU A 159 21.12 9.86 15.87
C LEU A 159 20.93 9.32 14.45
N ILE A 160 20.49 10.17 13.51
CA ILE A 160 20.41 9.82 12.09
C ILE A 160 21.78 9.39 11.57
N GLY A 161 22.83 10.18 11.82
CA GLY A 161 24.20 9.84 11.41
C GLY A 161 24.65 8.49 11.96
N GLN A 162 24.40 8.22 13.24
CA GLN A 162 24.72 6.93 13.86
C GLN A 162 23.98 5.75 13.20
N LEU A 163 22.71 5.90 12.83
CA LEU A 163 21.96 4.86 12.13
C LEU A 163 22.39 4.73 10.66
N THR A 164 22.88 5.81 10.04
CA THR A 164 23.50 5.75 8.72
C THR A 164 24.84 5.02 8.75
N ASP A 165 25.69 5.28 9.75
CA ASP A 165 26.96 4.56 9.94
C ASP A 165 26.74 3.06 10.17
N LEU A 166 25.61 2.67 10.78
CA LEU A 166 25.20 1.27 10.97
C LEU A 166 24.51 0.65 9.74
N GLY A 167 24.33 1.40 8.65
CA GLY A 167 23.62 0.94 7.44
C GLY A 167 22.11 0.72 7.63
N VAL A 168 21.53 1.22 8.72
CA VAL A 168 20.08 1.17 8.99
C VAL A 168 19.35 2.23 8.16
N LEU A 169 19.95 3.40 8.02
CA LEU A 169 19.45 4.51 7.23
C LEU A 169 20.44 4.87 6.12
N ASP A 170 19.96 5.56 5.09
CA ASP A 170 20.79 6.15 4.05
C ASP A 170 20.23 7.52 3.62
N VAL A 171 21.06 8.30 2.93
CA VAL A 171 20.69 9.61 2.37
C VAL A 171 20.16 9.42 0.95
N VAL A 172 19.03 10.06 0.63
CA VAL A 172 18.43 10.00 -0.72
C VAL A 172 19.32 10.73 -1.73
N ASP A 173 19.79 11.92 -1.35
CA ASP A 173 20.68 12.76 -2.13
C ASP A 173 21.61 13.49 -1.16
N ALA A 174 22.91 13.17 -1.25
CA ALA A 174 23.93 13.72 -0.37
C ALA A 174 24.20 15.20 -0.63
N ASP A 175 23.96 15.67 -1.85
CA ASP A 175 24.30 17.03 -2.31
C ASP A 175 23.14 18.03 -2.10
N ALA A 176 21.96 17.54 -1.73
CA ALA A 176 20.80 18.38 -1.51
C ALA A 176 20.92 19.25 -0.23
N TYR A 177 20.67 20.56 -0.37
CA TYR A 177 20.63 21.52 0.75
C TYR A 177 19.69 21.07 1.89
N LYS A 178 18.60 20.35 1.55
CA LYS A 178 17.71 19.69 2.50
C LYS A 178 17.84 18.16 2.36
N ARG A 179 18.88 17.61 2.97
CA ARG A 179 19.12 16.15 3.01
C ARG A 179 17.88 15.41 3.52
N ARG A 180 17.43 14.43 2.72
CA ARG A 180 16.41 13.46 3.10
C ARG A 180 17.07 12.12 3.37
N PHE A 181 16.52 11.40 4.33
CA PHE A 181 16.97 10.09 4.75
C PHE A 181 15.83 9.09 4.57
N PHE A 182 16.19 7.82 4.43
CA PHE A 182 15.26 6.70 4.32
C PHE A 182 15.90 5.43 4.88
N ALA A 183 15.12 4.39 5.12
CA ALA A 183 15.63 3.06 5.43
C ALA A 183 15.68 2.21 4.15
N PRO A 184 16.85 1.88 3.59
CA PRO A 184 16.94 1.18 2.31
C PRO A 184 16.22 -0.17 2.30
N ARG A 185 16.35 -0.94 3.39
CA ARG A 185 15.70 -2.25 3.52
C ARG A 185 14.18 -2.13 3.53
N VAL A 186 13.62 -1.09 4.17
CA VAL A 186 12.18 -0.81 4.16
C VAL A 186 11.73 -0.40 2.76
N LEU A 187 12.47 0.50 2.11
CA LEU A 187 12.11 0.97 0.77
C LEU A 187 12.12 -0.17 -0.25
N ASN A 188 13.07 -1.10 -0.16
CA ASN A 188 13.12 -2.29 -1.02
C ASN A 188 11.86 -3.14 -0.88
N VAL A 189 11.36 -3.37 0.34
CA VAL A 189 10.09 -4.10 0.55
C VAL A 189 8.91 -3.35 -0.08
N LEU A 190 8.90 -2.01 0.03
CA LEU A 190 7.83 -1.18 -0.54
C LEU A 190 7.83 -1.17 -2.08
N THR A 191 8.99 -1.29 -2.72
CA THR A 191 9.14 -1.18 -4.18
C THR A 191 9.27 -2.53 -4.90
N ALA A 192 9.67 -3.60 -4.22
CA ALA A 192 9.84 -4.93 -4.82
C ALA A 192 8.55 -5.48 -5.44
N GLY A 193 7.38 -5.11 -4.92
CA GLY A 193 6.08 -5.52 -5.47
C GLY A 193 5.62 -4.80 -6.75
N GLY A 194 6.39 -3.81 -7.24
CA GLY A 194 6.03 -3.01 -8.43
C GLY A 194 6.79 -3.38 -9.71
N ALA A 195 7.73 -4.33 -9.64
CA ALA A 195 8.66 -4.65 -10.74
C ALA A 195 8.49 -6.08 -11.30
N SER A 196 7.30 -6.67 -11.17
CA SER A 196 6.99 -8.01 -11.72
C SER A 196 5.76 -7.98 -12.60
#